data_AF-A0A3C0SND9-F1
#
_entry.id   AF-A0A3C0SND9-F1
#
_cell.length_a   1.000
_cell.length_b   1.000
_cell.length_c   1.000
_cell.angle_alpha   90.00
_cell.angle_beta   90.00
_cell.angle_gamma   90.00
#
_symmetry.space_group_name_H-M   'P 1'
#
loop_
_entity.id
_entity.type
_entity.pdbx_description
1 polymer ?
#
loop_
_entity_poly.entity_id
_entity_poly.type
_entity_poly.pdbx_seq_one_letter_code
_entity_poly.pdbx_strand_id
1 'polypeptide(L)'
;NNVTDEDRLTPGSLSKNLLTGLLRGELGFNGLIMTDATLMTGFGAHGRREDLVPMSIANGNDMFLFTKSALEDYNFMLNGYKKGIITDERLNDALDRILGLKAHQKLNTNDNLVPGEVDKIGASEHKAWARKIADEGITLVQDNQGLLPLNKNKIKKIGIIPLGWDNDLFSLIASSKSLPLVVRLALKCKKPAPKKYQKFMEKMSREGFIFEEIDHTDLLLGMKQISQSIE
;
A
#
# COMPACT_ATOMS: atom_id res chain seq x y z
N ASN A 1 -25.08 21.62 17.86
CA ASN A 1 -24.17 21.08 16.82
C ASN A 1 -24.68 21.44 15.43
N ASN A 2 -24.32 22.63 14.94
CA ASN A 2 -24.63 23.06 13.57
C ASN A 2 -23.44 22.73 12.67
N VAL A 3 -23.36 21.48 12.23
CA VAL A 3 -22.42 21.07 11.18
C VAL A 3 -23.06 21.45 9.85
N THR A 4 -22.40 22.30 9.06
CA THR A 4 -22.90 22.70 7.73
C THR A 4 -22.71 21.55 6.73
N ASP A 5 -23.41 21.58 5.59
CA ASP A 5 -23.20 20.56 4.56
C ASP A 5 -21.80 20.64 3.93
N GLU A 6 -21.15 21.81 3.93
CA GLU A 6 -19.73 21.97 3.56
C GLU A 6 -18.78 21.27 4.55
N ASP A 7 -19.07 21.33 5.85
CA ASP A 7 -18.30 20.60 6.86
C ASP A 7 -18.39 19.08 6.68
N ARG A 8 -19.51 18.57 6.14
CA ARG A 8 -19.72 17.14 5.88
C ARG A 8 -18.96 16.62 4.66
N LEU A 9 -18.62 17.51 3.73
CA LEU A 9 -17.96 17.16 2.46
C LEU A 9 -16.45 17.43 2.46
N THR A 10 -15.93 18.08 3.50
CA THR A 10 -14.51 18.42 3.59
C THR A 10 -13.68 17.20 4.03
N PRO A 11 -12.60 16.83 3.30
CA PRO A 11 -11.79 15.67 3.64
C PRO A 11 -11.03 15.88 4.95
N GLY A 12 -10.61 14.78 5.60
CA GLY A 12 -9.93 14.82 6.90
C GLY A 12 -8.75 15.79 6.96
N SER A 13 -7.92 15.84 5.92
CA SER A 13 -6.76 16.74 5.83
C SER A 13 -7.12 18.25 5.83
N LEU A 14 -8.37 18.61 5.63
CA LEU A 14 -8.86 20.00 5.61
C LEU A 14 -9.96 20.25 6.65
N SER A 15 -10.48 19.24 7.33
CA SER A 15 -11.64 19.38 8.22
C SER A 15 -11.23 19.75 9.64
N LYS A 16 -11.51 20.99 10.04
CA LYS A 16 -11.27 21.47 11.40
C LYS A 16 -12.05 20.66 12.45
N ASN A 17 -13.27 20.25 12.13
CA ASN A 17 -14.11 19.44 13.01
C ASN A 17 -13.47 18.07 13.30
N LEU A 18 -12.87 17.42 12.29
CA LEU A 18 -12.19 16.14 12.50
C LEU A 18 -10.84 16.32 13.21
N LEU A 19 -10.04 17.32 12.80
CA LEU A 19 -8.70 17.52 13.32
C LEU A 19 -8.70 18.08 14.75
N THR A 20 -9.47 19.15 14.99
CA THR A 20 -9.49 19.83 16.29
C THR A 20 -10.66 19.43 17.17
N GLY A 21 -11.86 19.25 16.59
CA GLY A 21 -13.05 18.84 17.35
C GLY A 21 -12.90 17.41 17.87
N LEU A 22 -12.76 16.45 16.95
CA LEU A 22 -12.67 15.03 17.29
C LEU A 22 -11.27 14.65 17.77
N LEU A 23 -10.25 14.79 16.92
CA LEU A 23 -8.93 14.20 17.21
C LEU A 23 -8.21 14.89 18.38
N ARG A 24 -8.12 16.23 18.38
CA ARG A 24 -7.56 16.97 19.52
C ARG A 24 -8.51 17.04 20.71
N GLY A 25 -9.78 17.36 20.47
CA GLY A 25 -10.78 17.59 21.51
C GLY A 25 -11.25 16.29 22.17
N GLU A 26 -12.13 15.56 21.49
CA GLU A 26 -12.80 14.38 22.06
C GLU A 26 -11.84 13.21 22.33
N LEU A 27 -10.89 12.93 21.42
CA LEU A 27 -9.94 11.84 21.54
C LEU A 27 -8.67 12.21 22.32
N GLY A 28 -8.46 13.50 22.61
CA GLY A 28 -7.32 13.97 23.40
C GLY A 28 -5.95 13.71 22.77
N PHE A 29 -5.85 13.52 21.45
CA PHE A 29 -4.56 13.26 20.81
C PHE A 29 -3.65 14.49 20.95
N ASN A 30 -2.45 14.31 21.50
CA ASN A 30 -1.49 15.40 21.69
C ASN A 30 -0.20 15.25 20.84
N GLY A 31 -0.12 14.22 20.00
CA GLY A 31 1.02 14.00 19.11
C GLY A 31 0.98 14.87 17.84
N LEU A 32 1.92 14.68 16.92
CA LEU A 32 1.95 15.40 15.66
C LEU A 32 0.85 14.93 14.70
N ILE A 33 0.12 15.85 14.07
CA ILE A 33 -0.84 15.57 12.98
C ILE A 33 -0.21 15.99 11.64
N MET A 34 -0.26 15.10 10.65
CA MET A 34 0.22 15.37 9.29
C MET A 34 -0.85 14.98 8.27
N THR A 35 -0.98 15.77 7.20
CA THR A 35 -1.82 15.38 6.05
C THR A 35 -1.23 14.15 5.33
N ASP A 36 -2.07 13.44 4.57
CA ASP A 36 -1.55 12.63 3.45
C ASP A 36 -0.98 13.54 2.34
N ALA A 37 -0.38 12.96 1.30
CA ALA A 37 0.26 13.66 0.21
C ALA A 37 -0.68 14.71 -0.44
N THR A 38 -0.33 15.99 -0.32
CA THR A 38 -1.17 17.10 -0.80
C THR A 38 -1.25 17.20 -2.33
N LEU A 39 -0.51 16.36 -3.05
CA LEU A 39 -0.53 16.26 -4.51
C LEU A 39 -1.68 15.38 -5.02
N MET A 40 -2.29 14.58 -4.13
CA MET A 40 -3.40 13.71 -4.48
C MET A 40 -4.62 14.53 -4.89
N THR A 41 -5.36 14.02 -5.87
CA THR A 41 -6.61 14.64 -6.34
C THR A 41 -7.60 14.86 -5.20
N GLY A 42 -7.65 13.94 -4.22
CA GLY A 42 -8.51 14.09 -3.04
C GLY A 42 -8.24 15.36 -2.23
N PHE A 43 -7.01 15.87 -2.20
CA PHE A 43 -6.69 17.16 -1.59
C PHE A 43 -6.94 18.30 -2.58
N GLY A 44 -6.34 18.24 -3.76
CA GLY A 44 -6.34 19.33 -4.74
C GLY A 44 -7.70 19.65 -5.39
N ALA A 45 -8.67 18.74 -5.35
CA ALA A 45 -9.99 18.97 -5.91
C ALA A 45 -10.86 19.95 -5.09
N HIS A 46 -10.47 20.26 -3.84
CA HIS A 46 -11.27 21.06 -2.91
C HIS A 46 -10.99 22.57 -2.98
N GLY A 47 -10.12 23.02 -3.89
CA GLY A 47 -9.83 24.43 -4.04
C GLY A 47 -8.45 24.72 -4.60
N ARG A 48 -8.08 25.99 -4.59
CA ARG A 48 -6.76 26.42 -5.05
C ARG A 48 -5.71 26.04 -4.02
N ARG A 49 -4.58 25.51 -4.48
CA ARG A 49 -3.47 25.09 -3.61
C ARG A 49 -2.99 26.22 -2.68
N GLU A 50 -3.00 27.46 -3.16
CA GLU A 50 -2.64 28.66 -2.39
C GLU A 50 -3.53 28.92 -1.17
N ASP A 51 -4.77 28.45 -1.19
CA ASP A 51 -5.71 28.52 -0.08
C ASP A 51 -5.63 27.26 0.78
N LEU A 52 -5.58 26.08 0.13
CA LEU A 52 -5.66 24.79 0.80
C LEU A 52 -4.47 24.49 1.71
N VAL A 53 -3.25 24.79 1.26
CA VAL A 53 -2.04 24.45 2.02
C VAL A 53 -1.97 25.21 3.35
N PRO A 54 -2.15 26.55 3.39
CA PRO A 54 -2.25 27.28 4.67
C PRO A 54 -3.47 26.87 5.51
N MET A 55 -4.63 26.68 4.87
CA MET A 55 -5.86 26.28 5.55
C MET A 55 -5.70 24.93 6.25
N SER A 56 -4.95 23.98 5.67
CA SER A 56 -4.69 22.68 6.30
C SER A 56 -3.99 22.83 7.64
N ILE A 57 -3.04 23.76 7.77
CA ILE A 57 -2.34 24.03 9.03
C ILE A 57 -3.25 24.78 10.01
N ALA A 58 -3.97 25.79 9.51
CA ALA A 58 -4.94 26.56 10.30
C ALA A 58 -6.03 25.66 10.94
N ASN A 59 -6.46 24.63 10.20
CA ASN A 59 -7.50 23.70 10.64
C ASN A 59 -7.03 22.60 11.58
N GLY A 60 -5.72 22.49 11.84
CA GLY A 60 -5.20 21.63 12.92
C GLY A 60 -4.12 20.62 12.52
N ASN A 61 -3.72 20.54 11.24
CA ASN A 61 -2.51 19.78 10.88
C ASN A 61 -1.28 20.54 11.36
N ASP A 62 -0.27 19.84 11.89
CA ASP A 62 1.01 20.46 12.25
C ASP A 62 1.98 20.49 11.07
N MET A 63 1.83 19.54 10.14
CA MET A 63 2.61 19.46 8.89
C MET A 63 1.71 19.06 7.72
N PHE A 64 2.08 19.47 6.51
CA PHE A 64 1.50 18.92 5.29
C PHE A 64 2.54 18.09 4.52
N LEU A 65 2.11 16.98 3.94
CA LEU A 65 3.00 16.04 3.26
C LEU A 65 3.15 16.37 1.77
N PHE A 66 4.41 16.50 1.35
CA PHE A 66 4.88 16.84 0.00
C PHE A 66 4.47 18.22 -0.54
N THR A 67 5.41 18.83 -1.24
CA THR A 67 5.22 20.07 -2.00
C THR A 67 5.10 19.77 -3.48
N LYS A 68 4.28 20.53 -4.21
CA LYS A 68 4.27 20.48 -5.69
C LYS A 68 5.47 21.21 -6.26
N SER A 69 5.69 22.41 -5.73
CA SER A 69 6.87 23.25 -5.95
C SER A 69 7.25 23.82 -4.60
N ALA A 70 8.46 23.53 -4.13
CA ALA A 70 8.88 23.93 -2.79
C ALA A 70 8.82 25.46 -2.60
N LEU A 71 9.21 26.22 -3.62
CA LEU A 71 9.20 27.69 -3.57
C LEU A 71 7.77 28.26 -3.60
N GLU A 72 6.89 27.71 -4.44
CA GLU A 72 5.49 28.18 -4.49
C GLU A 72 4.76 27.87 -3.19
N ASP A 73 4.87 26.64 -2.69
CA ASP A 73 4.18 26.23 -1.47
C ASP A 73 4.70 26.97 -0.24
N TYR A 74 6.01 27.26 -0.19
CA TYR A 74 6.57 28.15 0.82
C TYR A 74 5.94 29.54 0.76
N ASN A 75 5.82 30.13 -0.43
CA ASN A 75 5.20 31.45 -0.60
C ASN A 75 3.72 31.44 -0.24
N PHE A 76 2.98 30.38 -0.56
CA PHE A 76 1.59 30.22 -0.14
C PHE A 76 1.47 30.16 1.39
N MET A 77 2.32 29.38 2.06
CA MET A 77 2.37 29.32 3.52
C MET A 77 2.72 30.68 4.14
N LEU A 78 3.76 31.35 3.64
CA LEU A 78 4.17 32.67 4.11
C LEU A 78 3.05 33.70 3.92
N ASN A 79 2.37 33.67 2.78
CA ASN A 79 1.23 34.55 2.52
C ASN A 79 0.04 34.22 3.44
N GLY A 80 -0.23 32.95 3.69
CA GLY A 80 -1.27 32.51 4.62
C GLY A 80 -1.01 33.02 6.04
N TYR A 81 0.24 32.92 6.49
CA TYR A 81 0.68 33.49 7.76
C TYR A 81 0.55 35.02 7.80
N LYS A 82 1.08 35.73 6.81
CA LYS A 82 0.99 37.21 6.73
C LYS A 82 -0.44 37.74 6.65
N LYS A 83 -1.37 36.96 6.08
CA LYS A 83 -2.80 37.28 6.00
C LYS A 83 -3.58 36.88 7.26
N GLY A 84 -2.94 36.28 8.25
CA GLY A 84 -3.58 35.81 9.49
C GLY A 84 -4.45 34.56 9.32
N ILE A 85 -4.35 33.84 8.20
CA ILE A 85 -5.02 32.53 8.03
C ILE A 85 -4.41 31.54 9.02
N ILE A 86 -3.09 31.57 9.19
CA ILE A 86 -2.38 30.86 10.24
C ILE A 86 -2.02 31.90 11.31
N THR A 87 -2.55 31.75 12.51
CA THR A 87 -2.23 32.66 13.63
C THR A 87 -0.87 32.32 14.24
N ASP A 88 -0.28 33.27 14.99
CA ASP A 88 0.97 33.03 15.73
C ASP A 88 0.83 31.87 16.72
N GLU A 89 -0.30 31.79 17.42
CA GLU A 89 -0.57 30.73 18.38
C GLU A 89 -0.62 29.37 17.66
N ARG A 90 -1.31 29.30 16.52
CA ARG A 90 -1.42 28.05 15.77
C ARG A 90 -0.08 27.63 15.15
N LEU A 91 0.71 28.58 14.65
CA LEU A 91 2.03 28.30 14.10
C LEU A 91 2.97 27.76 15.19
N ASN A 92 3.03 28.40 16.35
CA ASN A 92 3.88 27.96 17.46
C ASN A 92 3.42 26.61 18.03
N ASP A 93 2.11 26.39 18.18
CA ASP A 93 1.54 25.12 18.63
C ASP A 93 1.87 23.96 17.67
N ALA A 94 1.90 24.21 16.35
CA ALA A 94 2.39 23.23 15.37
C ALA A 94 3.90 22.99 15.51
N LEU A 95 4.68 24.06 15.65
CA LEU A 95 6.13 24.01 15.72
C LEU A 95 6.61 23.27 16.97
N ASP A 96 5.97 23.49 18.12
CA ASP A 96 6.26 22.81 19.38
C ASP A 96 6.05 21.30 19.27
N ARG A 97 5.01 20.84 18.57
CA ARG A 97 4.82 19.39 18.33
C ARG A 97 5.86 18.81 17.39
N ILE A 98 6.26 19.54 16.35
CA ILE A 98 7.32 19.13 15.43
C ILE A 98 8.65 19.01 16.17
N LEU A 99 9.04 20.05 16.92
CA LEU A 99 10.29 20.09 17.67
C LEU A 99 10.27 19.10 18.83
N GLY A 100 9.14 18.98 19.53
CA GLY A 100 8.92 17.99 20.58
C GLY A 100 9.07 16.56 20.08
N LEU A 101 8.53 16.22 18.91
CA LEU A 101 8.73 14.91 18.29
C LEU A 101 10.21 14.68 17.91
N LYS A 102 10.87 15.68 17.32
CA LYS A 102 12.30 15.58 16.99
C LYS A 102 13.16 15.36 18.24
N ALA A 103 12.86 16.07 19.33
CA ALA A 103 13.54 15.92 20.62
C ALA A 103 13.25 14.57 21.27
N HIS A 104 12.00 14.09 21.21
CA HIS A 104 11.62 12.76 21.70
C HIS A 104 12.41 11.64 21.00
N GLN A 105 12.61 11.78 19.69
CA GLN A 105 13.43 10.88 18.88
C GLN A 105 14.95 11.10 19.06
N LYS A 106 15.37 12.04 19.93
CA LYS A 106 16.76 12.41 20.23
C LYS A 106 17.57 12.84 19.00
N LEU A 107 16.90 13.37 17.97
CA LEU A 107 17.55 13.76 16.71
C LEU A 107 18.46 14.99 16.86
N ASN A 108 18.28 15.78 17.92
CA ASN A 108 19.07 16.97 18.21
C ASN A 108 20.31 16.70 19.09
N THR A 109 20.43 15.51 19.67
CA THR A 109 21.54 15.12 20.56
C THR A 109 22.33 13.92 20.05
N ASN A 110 21.92 13.35 18.92
CA ASN A 110 22.58 12.20 18.31
C ASN A 110 23.52 12.70 17.21
N ASP A 111 24.82 12.59 17.45
CA ASP A 111 25.86 12.97 16.49
C ASP A 111 25.91 12.03 15.27
N ASN A 112 25.29 10.84 15.37
CA ASN A 112 25.16 9.90 14.26
C ASN A 112 23.89 10.22 13.46
N LEU A 113 24.05 11.03 12.40
CA LEU A 113 22.97 11.39 11.48
C LEU A 113 22.35 10.19 10.75
N VAL A 114 23.12 9.12 10.56
CA VAL A 114 22.68 7.87 9.92
C VAL A 114 23.14 6.68 10.77
N PRO A 115 22.25 5.71 11.05
CA PRO A 115 22.65 4.47 11.72
C PRO A 115 23.68 3.70 10.86
N GLY A 116 24.75 3.20 11.47
CA GLY A 116 25.81 2.46 10.76
C GLY A 116 25.44 1.03 10.36
N GLU A 117 24.29 0.50 10.81
CA GLU A 117 23.94 -0.92 10.69
C GLU A 117 23.21 -1.28 9.38
N VAL A 118 23.78 -0.86 8.24
CA VAL A 118 23.19 -1.13 6.91
C VAL A 118 23.11 -2.63 6.62
N ASP A 119 24.02 -3.43 7.19
CA ASP A 119 24.05 -4.91 7.02
C ASP A 119 22.80 -5.62 7.58
N LYS A 120 22.01 -4.95 8.43
CA LYS A 120 20.71 -5.48 8.90
C LYS A 120 19.64 -5.43 7.81
N ILE A 121 19.80 -4.60 6.78
CA ILE A 121 18.84 -4.51 5.68
C ILE A 121 18.92 -5.80 4.84
N GLY A 122 17.81 -6.53 4.77
CA GLY A 122 17.76 -7.79 4.02
C GLY A 122 18.53 -8.94 4.66
N ALA A 123 18.83 -8.84 5.97
CA ALA A 123 19.43 -9.91 6.76
C ALA A 123 18.68 -11.24 6.62
N SER A 124 19.41 -12.36 6.76
CA SER A 124 18.85 -13.71 6.65
C SER A 124 17.70 -13.95 7.63
N GLU A 125 17.79 -13.41 8.83
CA GLU A 125 16.74 -13.45 9.85
C GLU A 125 15.45 -12.78 9.37
N HIS A 126 15.53 -11.54 8.85
CA HIS A 126 14.36 -10.84 8.32
C HIS A 126 13.70 -11.59 7.16
N LYS A 127 14.51 -12.23 6.30
CA LYS A 127 14.01 -13.10 5.21
C LYS A 127 13.33 -14.36 5.75
N ALA A 128 13.85 -14.94 6.83
CA ALA A 128 13.23 -16.08 7.50
C ALA A 128 11.88 -15.70 8.12
N TRP A 129 11.77 -14.53 8.77
CA TRP A 129 10.50 -13.99 9.26
C TRP A 129 9.50 -13.75 8.13
N ALA A 130 9.94 -13.09 7.05
CA ALA A 130 9.08 -12.85 5.89
C ALA A 130 8.53 -14.17 5.31
N ARG A 131 9.37 -15.21 5.24
CA ARG A 131 8.94 -16.55 4.81
C ARG A 131 7.92 -17.16 5.75
N LYS A 132 8.18 -17.13 7.06
CA LYS A 132 7.27 -17.68 8.07
C LYS A 132 5.91 -16.97 8.05
N ILE A 133 5.90 -15.64 8.03
CA ILE A 133 4.67 -14.83 7.94
C ILE A 133 3.92 -15.13 6.65
N ALA A 134 4.61 -15.31 5.53
CA ALA A 134 3.96 -15.70 4.28
C ALA A 134 3.37 -17.12 4.36
N ASP A 135 4.08 -18.08 4.93
CA ASP A 135 3.61 -19.46 5.07
C ASP A 135 2.40 -19.54 6.03
N GLU A 136 2.34 -18.71 7.08
CA GLU A 136 1.24 -18.63 8.05
C GLU A 136 0.08 -17.71 7.60
N GLY A 137 0.33 -16.77 6.69
CA GLY A 137 -0.66 -15.79 6.24
C GLY A 137 -1.62 -16.29 5.16
N ILE A 138 -1.34 -17.45 4.56
CA ILE A 138 -2.22 -18.02 3.53
C ILE A 138 -3.47 -18.61 4.17
N THR A 139 -4.62 -18.25 3.61
CA THR A 139 -5.93 -18.66 4.11
C THR A 139 -6.67 -19.44 3.02
N LEU A 140 -6.94 -20.72 3.28
CA LEU A 140 -7.82 -21.51 2.42
C LEU A 140 -9.27 -21.05 2.62
N VAL A 141 -9.81 -20.30 1.64
CA VAL A 141 -11.21 -19.84 1.68
C VAL A 141 -12.18 -20.97 1.36
N GLN A 142 -11.84 -21.82 0.38
CA GLN A 142 -12.72 -22.89 -0.10
C GLN A 142 -11.93 -24.02 -0.75
N ASP A 143 -12.29 -25.27 -0.43
CA ASP A 143 -11.86 -26.49 -1.14
C ASP A 143 -13.04 -27.48 -1.22
N ASN A 144 -14.01 -27.21 -2.09
CA ASN A 144 -15.19 -28.07 -2.22
C ASN A 144 -14.88 -29.43 -2.86
N GLN A 145 -13.80 -29.49 -3.65
CA GLN A 145 -13.43 -30.68 -4.42
C GLN A 145 -12.44 -31.57 -3.67
N GLY A 146 -11.92 -31.12 -2.51
CA GLY A 146 -10.93 -31.85 -1.72
C GLY A 146 -9.63 -32.07 -2.49
N LEU A 147 -9.24 -31.10 -3.32
CA LEU A 147 -8.08 -31.23 -4.21
C LEU A 147 -6.77 -30.96 -3.47
N LEU A 148 -6.81 -30.25 -2.35
CA LEU A 148 -5.62 -29.88 -1.59
C LEU A 148 -5.35 -30.90 -0.45
N PRO A 149 -4.07 -31.23 -0.18
CA PRO A 149 -2.89 -30.86 -0.94
C PRO A 149 -2.80 -31.62 -2.28
N LEU A 150 -2.24 -30.96 -3.30
CA LEU A 150 -2.12 -31.54 -4.64
C LEU A 150 -1.26 -32.81 -4.64
N ASN A 151 -1.73 -33.85 -5.34
CA ASN A 151 -1.04 -35.13 -5.44
C ASN A 151 -0.37 -35.31 -6.82
N LYS A 152 0.97 -35.26 -6.86
CA LYS A 152 1.79 -35.46 -8.08
C LYS A 152 1.62 -36.81 -8.79
N ASN A 153 1.11 -37.82 -8.08
CA ASN A 153 0.84 -39.14 -8.68
C ASN A 153 -0.47 -39.13 -9.47
N LYS A 154 -1.43 -38.29 -9.09
CA LYS A 154 -2.72 -38.13 -9.76
C LYS A 154 -2.69 -37.02 -10.82
N ILE A 155 -2.05 -35.90 -10.52
CA ILE A 155 -1.97 -34.72 -11.39
C ILE A 155 -0.61 -34.73 -12.10
N LYS A 156 -0.62 -35.07 -13.39
CA LYS A 156 0.60 -35.20 -14.22
C LYS A 156 0.96 -33.94 -15.01
N LYS A 157 0.00 -33.04 -15.19
CA LYS A 157 0.17 -31.78 -15.93
C LYS A 157 -0.46 -30.67 -15.12
N ILE A 158 0.27 -29.57 -14.94
CA ILE A 158 -0.20 -28.37 -14.26
C ILE A 158 -0.15 -27.24 -15.28
N GLY A 159 -1.27 -26.53 -15.45
CA GLY A 159 -1.31 -25.26 -16.16
C GLY A 159 -1.24 -24.12 -15.17
N ILE A 160 -0.38 -23.13 -15.42
CA ILE A 160 -0.27 -21.93 -14.60
C ILE A 160 -0.74 -20.75 -15.43
N ILE A 161 -1.82 -20.08 -15.01
CA ILE A 161 -2.40 -18.92 -15.69
C ILE A 161 -2.28 -17.71 -14.76
N PRO A 162 -1.24 -16.89 -14.90
CA PRO A 162 -1.13 -15.66 -14.12
C PRO A 162 -2.02 -14.56 -14.72
N LEU A 163 -2.88 -13.97 -13.91
CA LEU A 163 -3.71 -12.80 -14.16
C LEU A 163 -3.07 -11.54 -13.53
N GLY A 164 -2.12 -10.93 -14.22
CA GLY A 164 -1.46 -9.72 -13.71
C GLY A 164 -0.60 -9.02 -14.75
N TRP A 165 -0.09 -7.84 -14.39
CA TRP A 165 0.81 -7.05 -15.25
C TRP A 165 2.29 -7.34 -15.01
N ASP A 166 2.62 -8.17 -14.01
CA ASP A 166 4.00 -8.45 -13.65
C ASP A 166 4.66 -9.45 -14.62
N ASN A 167 5.68 -8.96 -15.33
CA ASN A 167 6.55 -9.77 -16.17
C ASN A 167 7.42 -10.74 -15.33
N ASP A 168 7.48 -10.57 -14.01
CA ASP A 168 8.38 -11.30 -13.11
C ASP A 168 7.92 -12.73 -12.82
N LEU A 169 6.61 -12.97 -12.71
CA LEU A 169 6.11 -14.35 -12.56
C LEU A 169 6.34 -15.15 -13.85
N PHE A 170 6.24 -14.50 -15.01
CA PHE A 170 6.58 -15.11 -16.30
C PHE A 170 8.06 -15.42 -16.41
N SER A 171 8.96 -14.52 -15.99
CA SER A 171 10.41 -14.74 -16.04
C SER A 171 10.84 -15.83 -15.04
N LEU A 172 10.22 -15.89 -13.87
CA LEU A 172 10.42 -16.92 -12.86
C LEU A 172 9.98 -18.31 -13.36
N ILE A 173 8.78 -18.41 -13.92
CA ILE A 173 8.28 -19.67 -14.52
C ILE A 173 9.13 -20.06 -15.73
N ALA A 174 9.56 -19.10 -16.55
CA ALA A 174 10.37 -19.34 -17.74
C ALA A 174 11.77 -19.89 -17.42
N SER A 175 12.39 -19.39 -16.34
CA SER A 175 13.76 -19.73 -15.92
C SER A 175 13.89 -21.03 -15.13
N SER A 176 12.79 -21.58 -14.61
CA SER A 176 12.82 -22.88 -13.93
C SER A 176 13.01 -24.03 -14.92
N LYS A 177 14.23 -24.61 -14.93
CA LYS A 177 14.62 -25.75 -15.78
C LYS A 177 14.14 -27.11 -15.26
N SER A 178 13.58 -27.17 -14.04
CA SER A 178 13.33 -28.41 -13.28
C SER A 178 11.86 -28.85 -13.21
N LEU A 179 10.95 -28.32 -14.04
CA LEU A 179 9.56 -28.79 -14.10
C LEU A 179 9.29 -29.58 -15.39
N PRO A 180 9.47 -30.92 -15.40
CA PRO A 180 8.99 -31.75 -16.49
C PRO A 180 7.45 -31.78 -16.42
N LEU A 181 6.78 -31.50 -17.54
CA LEU A 181 5.32 -31.53 -17.76
C LEU A 181 4.44 -30.34 -17.26
N VAL A 182 4.99 -29.12 -17.21
CA VAL A 182 4.13 -27.91 -17.19
C VAL A 182 3.81 -27.48 -18.61
N VAL A 183 2.54 -27.53 -19.00
CA VAL A 183 2.08 -26.94 -20.26
C VAL A 183 1.96 -25.44 -20.04
N ARG A 184 2.89 -24.66 -20.59
CA ARG A 184 2.92 -23.19 -20.47
C ARG A 184 1.91 -22.58 -21.44
N LEU A 185 0.77 -22.12 -20.92
CA LEU A 185 -0.23 -21.37 -21.68
C LEU A 185 -0.37 -19.97 -21.08
N ALA A 186 0.19 -18.99 -21.78
CA ALA A 186 0.17 -17.59 -21.36
C ALA A 186 -1.04 -16.88 -21.99
N LEU A 187 -1.98 -16.41 -21.16
CA LEU A 187 -3.10 -15.57 -21.58
C LEU A 187 -2.97 -14.19 -20.93
N LYS A 188 -2.54 -13.18 -21.70
CA LYS A 188 -2.58 -11.78 -21.25
C LYS A 188 -4.02 -11.27 -21.26
N CYS A 189 -4.68 -11.26 -20.10
CA CYS A 189 -6.02 -10.68 -19.95
C CYS A 189 -5.94 -9.24 -19.40
N LYS A 190 -6.14 -8.26 -20.28
CA LYS A 190 -6.31 -6.84 -19.90
C LYS A 190 -7.80 -6.56 -19.59
N LYS A 191 -8.32 -6.96 -18.42
CA LYS A 191 -9.74 -6.79 -17.97
C LYS A 191 -10.83 -7.38 -18.93
N PRO A 192 -12.10 -7.38 -18.51
CA PRO A 192 -12.84 -8.59 -18.08
C PRO A 192 -12.83 -9.70 -19.16
N ALA A 193 -12.76 -10.96 -18.71
CA ALA A 193 -12.47 -12.16 -19.50
C ALA A 193 -12.85 -12.03 -21.00
N PRO A 194 -11.87 -11.78 -21.90
CA PRO A 194 -12.17 -11.66 -23.32
C PRO A 194 -12.80 -12.96 -23.83
N LYS A 195 -13.73 -12.92 -24.78
CA LYS A 195 -14.35 -14.10 -25.44
C LYS A 195 -13.34 -15.19 -25.86
N LYS A 196 -12.06 -14.82 -26.05
CA LYS A 196 -10.94 -15.74 -26.30
C LYS A 196 -10.58 -16.61 -25.09
N TYR A 197 -10.64 -16.09 -23.86
CA TYR A 197 -10.45 -16.86 -22.62
C TYR A 197 -11.55 -17.91 -22.47
N GLN A 198 -12.82 -17.53 -22.60
CA GLN A 198 -13.94 -18.48 -22.55
C GLN A 198 -13.84 -19.58 -23.62
N LYS A 199 -13.55 -19.22 -24.89
CA LYS A 199 -13.32 -20.21 -25.95
C LYS A 199 -12.13 -21.11 -25.69
N PHE A 200 -11.08 -20.60 -25.05
CA PHE A 200 -9.92 -21.39 -24.65
C PHE A 200 -10.28 -22.39 -23.54
N MET A 201 -11.02 -21.93 -22.52
CA MET A 201 -11.53 -22.80 -21.44
C MET A 201 -12.45 -23.88 -22.00
N GLU A 202 -13.37 -23.54 -22.92
CA GLU A 202 -14.22 -24.52 -23.60
C GLU A 202 -13.42 -25.54 -24.40
N LYS A 203 -12.40 -25.09 -25.16
CA LYS A 203 -11.55 -25.99 -25.93
C LYS A 203 -10.79 -26.96 -25.03
N MET A 204 -10.15 -26.44 -23.99
CA MET A 204 -9.34 -27.24 -23.09
C MET A 204 -10.22 -28.17 -22.21
N SER A 205 -11.47 -27.79 -21.93
CA SER A 205 -12.46 -28.67 -21.28
C SER A 205 -12.80 -29.87 -22.16
N ARG A 206 -12.98 -29.66 -23.47
CA ARG A 206 -13.20 -30.76 -24.45
C ARG A 206 -12.00 -31.70 -24.57
N GLU A 207 -10.79 -31.21 -24.31
CA GLU A 207 -9.57 -32.02 -24.29
C GLU A 207 -9.34 -32.74 -22.94
N GLY A 208 -10.30 -32.65 -22.01
CA GLY A 208 -10.29 -33.38 -20.73
C GLY A 208 -9.53 -32.68 -19.61
N PHE A 209 -9.22 -31.39 -19.75
CA PHE A 209 -8.58 -30.61 -18.70
C PHE A 209 -9.62 -30.10 -17.68
N ILE A 210 -9.26 -30.18 -16.40
CA ILE A 210 -10.00 -29.60 -15.27
C ILE A 210 -9.41 -28.20 -15.01
N PHE A 211 -10.26 -27.21 -14.79
CA PHE A 211 -9.83 -25.84 -14.50
C PHE A 211 -10.31 -25.42 -13.14
N GLU A 212 -9.44 -24.74 -12.41
CA GLU A 212 -9.81 -23.90 -11.28
C GLU A 212 -9.19 -22.53 -11.47
N GLU A 213 -9.99 -21.49 -11.23
CA GLU A 213 -9.53 -20.11 -11.18
C GLU A 213 -9.01 -19.87 -9.76
N ILE A 214 -7.67 -19.83 -9.63
CA ILE A 214 -7.02 -19.61 -8.35
C ILE A 214 -6.60 -18.14 -8.31
N ASP A 215 -7.15 -17.39 -7.35
CA ASP A 215 -6.79 -15.98 -7.13
C ASP A 215 -5.33 -15.87 -6.65
N HIS A 216 -4.71 -14.72 -6.94
CA HIS A 216 -3.27 -14.48 -6.99
C HIS A 216 -2.50 -14.67 -5.67
N THR A 217 -3.16 -15.06 -4.58
CA THR A 217 -2.55 -15.22 -3.27
C THR A 217 -1.91 -16.60 -3.05
N ASP A 218 -2.26 -17.63 -3.84
CA ASP A 218 -1.90 -19.04 -3.55
C ASP A 218 -0.73 -19.63 -4.36
N LEU A 219 -0.24 -18.92 -5.39
CA LEU A 219 0.73 -19.49 -6.34
C LEU A 219 2.15 -19.70 -5.78
N LEU A 220 2.55 -18.90 -4.77
CA LEU A 220 3.90 -19.00 -4.18
C LEU A 220 4.05 -20.21 -3.24
N LEU A 221 2.96 -20.70 -2.63
CA LEU A 221 2.99 -21.84 -1.70
C LEU A 221 3.03 -23.18 -2.45
N GLY A 222 2.27 -23.29 -3.55
CA GLY A 222 2.29 -24.49 -4.41
C GLY A 222 3.65 -24.74 -5.06
N MET A 223 4.39 -23.68 -5.38
CA MET A 223 5.72 -23.80 -6.01
C MET A 223 6.84 -24.19 -5.02
N LYS A 224 6.71 -23.89 -3.71
CA LYS A 224 7.71 -24.26 -2.68
C LYS A 224 7.60 -25.71 -2.22
N GLN A 225 6.41 -26.32 -2.23
CA GLN A 225 6.27 -27.74 -1.87
C GLN A 225 6.82 -28.70 -2.94
N ILE A 226 6.91 -28.25 -4.20
CA ILE A 226 7.50 -29.03 -5.29
C ILE A 226 9.03 -29.10 -5.17
N SER A 227 9.69 -28.11 -4.55
CA SER A 227 11.15 -28.11 -4.37
C SER A 227 11.64 -28.81 -3.11
N GLN A 228 10.78 -29.09 -2.12
CA GLN A 228 11.15 -29.76 -0.87
C GLN A 228 11.03 -31.30 -0.90
N SER A 229 10.76 -31.92 -2.06
CA SER A 229 10.66 -33.38 -2.19
C SER A 229 11.69 -33.98 -3.18
N ILE A 230 12.88 -33.36 -3.25
CA ILE A 230 14.07 -33.87 -3.98
C ILE A 230 15.25 -34.15 -3.01
N GLU A 231 14.95 -34.60 -1.79
CA GLU A 231 15.79 -35.57 -1.07
C GLU A 231 14.88 -36.74 -0.65
#